data_AF-A0A383AMD5-F1
#
_entry.id   AF-A0A383AMD5-F1
#
_cell.length_a   1.000
_cell.length_b   1.000
_cell.length_c   1.000
_cell.angle_alpha   90.00
_cell.angle_beta   90.00
_cell.angle_gamma   90.00
#
_symmetry.space_group_name_H-M   'P 1'
#
loop_
_entity.id
_entity.type
_entity.pdbx_description
1 polymer ?
#
loop_
_entity_poly.entity_id
_entity_poly.type
_entity_poly.pdbx_seq_one_letter_code
_entity_poly.pdbx_strand_id
1 'polypeptide(L)'
;MNHMQRAVELAQEVSGSTSPNPAVGAVLVKDGVEIGTGATQPPGQDHAEIVAMKQASDQVWGATLYTTLEPCCTWGRTPPCTKAIIAAGITEVHFAVIDPNPDVSGNGRDELAAAGITVVEEDAEGANELYESFAKYIATGTPFVTVKYAMTLDGKIATHTGDSKWVTGPEAREFVQKMRRVCDAIVVGVNTALTDDPYLTARDDNGTPLERQPLRVVLDSV
;
A
#
# COMPACT_ATOMS: atom_id res chain seq x y z
N MET A 1 7.80 19.93 3.66
CA MET A 1 7.71 18.56 3.14
C MET A 1 7.62 18.67 1.63
N ASN A 2 8.40 17.90 0.86
CA ASN A 2 8.29 17.91 -0.61
C ASN A 2 6.99 17.18 -1.04
N HIS A 3 6.58 17.38 -2.28
CA HIS A 3 5.33 16.82 -2.80
C HIS A 3 5.37 15.29 -2.88
N MET A 4 6.54 14.70 -3.16
CA MET A 4 6.69 13.24 -3.17
C MET A 4 6.48 12.62 -1.79
N GLN A 5 7.05 13.20 -0.71
CA GLN A 5 6.79 12.69 0.64
C GLN A 5 5.31 12.79 1.01
N ARG A 6 4.63 13.85 0.57
CA ARG A 6 3.17 13.98 0.74
C ARG A 6 2.41 12.87 0.00
N ALA A 7 2.84 12.49 -1.20
CA ALA A 7 2.29 11.36 -1.94
C ALA A 7 2.51 10.03 -1.20
N VAL A 8 3.67 9.83 -0.56
CA VAL A 8 3.96 8.66 0.29
C VAL A 8 3.00 8.57 1.48
N GLU A 9 2.73 9.68 2.17
CA GLU A 9 1.74 9.70 3.26
C GLU A 9 0.34 9.27 2.80
N LEU A 10 -0.11 9.79 1.65
CA LEU A 10 -1.41 9.42 1.07
C LEU A 10 -1.47 7.92 0.72
N ALA A 11 -0.37 7.32 0.25
CA ALA A 11 -0.29 5.89 0.01
C ALA A 11 -0.38 5.08 1.33
N GLN A 12 0.27 5.56 2.39
CA GLN A 12 0.23 4.91 3.70
C GLN A 12 -1.18 4.90 4.30
N GLU A 13 -1.95 5.98 4.12
CA GLU A 13 -3.33 6.10 4.61
C GLU A 13 -4.27 5.02 4.04
N VAL A 14 -4.04 4.57 2.80
CA VAL A 14 -4.88 3.55 2.16
C VAL A 14 -4.29 2.14 2.20
N SER A 15 -3.11 1.98 2.78
CA SER A 15 -2.45 0.67 2.93
C SER A 15 -3.34 -0.31 3.67
N GLY A 16 -3.52 -1.50 3.08
CA GLY A 16 -4.42 -2.52 3.61
C GLY A 16 -5.86 -2.43 3.15
N SER A 17 -6.24 -1.46 2.32
CA SER A 17 -7.60 -1.38 1.74
C SER A 17 -7.63 -1.56 0.21
N THR A 18 -6.46 -1.58 -0.44
CA THR A 18 -6.32 -1.58 -1.91
C THR A 18 -5.97 -2.94 -2.50
N SER A 19 -5.55 -3.93 -1.70
CA SER A 19 -5.16 -5.25 -2.19
C SER A 19 -6.27 -5.90 -3.03
N PRO A 20 -5.95 -6.49 -4.21
CA PRO A 20 -4.61 -6.85 -4.68
C PRO A 20 -3.81 -5.73 -5.38
N ASN A 21 -4.38 -4.53 -5.51
CA ASN A 21 -3.67 -3.39 -6.11
C ASN A 21 -2.68 -2.78 -5.09
N PRO A 22 -1.54 -2.24 -5.56
CA PRO A 22 -0.62 -1.51 -4.69
C PRO A 22 -1.29 -0.27 -4.11
N ALA A 23 -0.88 0.13 -2.90
CA ALA A 23 -1.29 1.41 -2.32
C ALA A 23 -0.45 2.53 -2.95
N VAL A 24 -1.07 3.30 -3.84
CA VAL A 24 -0.43 4.46 -4.48
C VAL A 24 -1.08 5.73 -3.94
N GLY A 25 -0.28 6.73 -3.67
CA GLY A 25 -0.66 8.12 -3.43
C GLY A 25 -0.11 9.04 -4.52
N ALA A 26 -0.82 10.12 -4.78
CA ALA A 26 -0.50 11.10 -5.81
C ALA A 26 -0.86 12.54 -5.38
N VAL A 27 -0.06 13.49 -5.83
CA VAL A 27 -0.23 14.94 -5.58
C VAL A 27 -0.07 15.67 -6.91
N LEU A 28 -1.01 16.54 -7.25
CA LEU A 28 -0.97 17.37 -8.44
C LEU A 28 -0.69 18.83 -8.06
N VAL A 29 0.30 19.42 -8.70
CA VAL A 29 0.84 20.74 -8.36
C VAL A 29 0.85 21.65 -9.58
N LYS A 30 0.43 22.91 -9.40
CA LYS A 30 0.49 23.93 -10.43
C LYS A 30 0.94 25.25 -9.83
N ASP A 31 1.92 25.91 -10.46
CA ASP A 31 2.50 27.16 -9.97
C ASP A 31 2.98 27.10 -8.51
N GLY A 32 3.47 25.92 -8.10
CA GLY A 32 3.93 25.64 -6.72
C GLY A 32 2.82 25.38 -5.71
N VAL A 33 1.55 25.31 -6.14
CA VAL A 33 0.38 25.08 -5.29
C VAL A 33 -0.18 23.68 -5.53
N GLU A 34 -0.46 22.94 -4.45
CA GLU A 34 -1.20 21.69 -4.50
C GLU A 34 -2.65 21.96 -4.93
N ILE A 35 -3.03 21.44 -6.10
CA ILE A 35 -4.38 21.61 -6.67
C ILE A 35 -5.22 20.33 -6.58
N GLY A 36 -4.61 19.19 -6.26
CA GLY A 36 -5.30 17.92 -6.07
C GLY A 36 -4.41 16.87 -5.42
N THR A 37 -5.06 15.95 -4.72
CA THR A 37 -4.47 14.82 -4.01
C THR A 37 -5.31 13.58 -4.28
N GLY A 38 -4.65 12.43 -4.30
CA GLY A 38 -5.32 11.17 -4.53
C GLY A 38 -4.59 10.04 -3.84
N ALA A 39 -5.37 9.05 -3.46
CA ALA A 39 -4.88 7.76 -3.02
C ALA A 39 -5.71 6.69 -3.73
N THR A 40 -5.11 5.53 -3.95
CA THR A 40 -5.76 4.42 -4.65
C THR A 40 -7.02 4.01 -3.92
N GLN A 41 -8.14 3.97 -4.64
CA GLN A 41 -9.41 3.53 -4.07
C GLN A 41 -9.50 1.99 -4.04
N PRO A 42 -10.50 1.44 -3.33
CA PRO A 42 -10.69 -0.01 -3.28
C PRO A 42 -10.74 -0.67 -4.67
N PRO A 43 -10.39 -1.96 -4.78
CA PRO A 43 -10.20 -2.61 -6.08
C PRO A 43 -11.37 -2.44 -7.05
N GLY A 44 -11.06 -2.04 -8.29
CA GLY A 44 -12.05 -1.76 -9.34
C GLY A 44 -12.49 -0.29 -9.41
N GLN A 45 -12.01 0.55 -8.51
CA GLN A 45 -12.21 2.00 -8.52
C GLN A 45 -10.96 2.74 -9.06
N ASP A 46 -10.98 4.06 -8.97
CA ASP A 46 -9.93 4.93 -9.51
C ASP A 46 -8.57 4.72 -8.83
N HIS A 47 -7.51 4.82 -9.63
CA HIS A 47 -6.14 4.92 -9.13
C HIS A 47 -5.83 6.32 -8.59
N ALA A 48 -4.75 6.45 -7.83
CA ALA A 48 -4.37 7.69 -7.16
C ALA A 48 -4.29 8.89 -8.10
N GLU A 49 -3.71 8.72 -9.28
CA GLU A 49 -3.53 9.76 -10.30
C GLU A 49 -4.88 10.26 -10.80
N ILE A 50 -5.83 9.35 -11.02
CA ILE A 50 -7.19 9.68 -11.45
C ILE A 50 -7.93 10.45 -10.35
N VAL A 51 -7.81 10.02 -9.09
CA VAL A 51 -8.41 10.71 -7.94
C VAL A 51 -7.86 12.13 -7.81
N ALA A 52 -6.53 12.30 -7.89
CA ALA A 52 -5.88 13.60 -7.82
C ALA A 52 -6.34 14.54 -8.95
N MET A 53 -6.41 14.04 -10.20
CA MET A 53 -6.91 14.81 -11.34
C MET A 53 -8.39 15.18 -11.19
N LYS A 54 -9.24 14.26 -10.69
CA LYS A 54 -10.67 14.55 -10.44
C LYS A 54 -10.84 15.64 -9.38
N GLN A 55 -10.02 15.64 -8.33
CA GLN A 55 -10.06 16.69 -7.31
C GLN A 55 -9.62 18.05 -7.86
N ALA A 56 -8.59 18.07 -8.71
CA ALA A 56 -8.08 19.29 -9.34
C ALA A 56 -9.01 19.87 -10.43
N SER A 57 -9.97 19.08 -10.93
CA SER A 57 -11.00 19.51 -11.87
C SER A 57 -10.40 20.13 -13.14
N ASP A 58 -10.62 21.42 -13.39
CA ASP A 58 -10.24 22.17 -14.58
C ASP A 58 -8.80 22.73 -14.50
N GLN A 59 -8.12 22.56 -13.36
CA GLN A 59 -6.80 23.13 -13.12
C GLN A 59 -5.64 22.24 -13.62
N VAL A 60 -5.93 21.02 -14.08
CA VAL A 60 -4.94 19.97 -14.40
C VAL A 60 -3.99 20.33 -15.54
N TRP A 61 -4.46 21.09 -16.53
CA TRP A 61 -3.65 21.42 -17.71
C TRP A 61 -2.38 22.19 -17.34
N GLY A 62 -1.23 21.70 -17.79
CA GLY A 62 0.09 22.28 -17.50
C GLY A 62 0.60 22.03 -16.08
N ALA A 63 -0.01 21.13 -15.32
CA ALA A 63 0.42 20.79 -13.96
C ALA A 63 1.56 19.75 -13.96
N THR A 64 2.18 19.61 -12.78
CA THR A 64 3.14 18.56 -12.44
C THR A 64 2.48 17.54 -11.51
N LEU A 65 2.59 16.25 -11.84
CA LEU A 65 2.10 15.15 -11.02
C LEU A 65 3.25 14.51 -10.26
N TYR A 66 3.07 14.27 -8.96
CA TYR A 66 3.95 13.45 -8.13
C TYR A 66 3.17 12.19 -7.76
N THR A 67 3.69 11.01 -8.04
CA THR A 67 3.04 9.73 -7.73
C THR A 67 4.05 8.77 -7.11
N THR A 68 3.59 7.90 -6.23
CA THR A 68 4.49 7.00 -5.47
C THR A 68 4.97 5.78 -6.27
N LEU A 69 4.22 5.40 -7.31
CA LEU A 69 4.55 4.29 -8.21
C LEU A 69 4.46 4.77 -9.67
N GLU A 70 5.26 4.16 -10.55
CA GLU A 70 5.19 4.37 -11.99
C GLU A 70 3.74 4.25 -12.51
N PRO A 71 3.22 5.27 -13.23
CA PRO A 71 1.86 5.23 -13.77
C PRO A 71 1.63 4.03 -14.69
N CYS A 72 0.54 3.30 -14.47
CA CYS A 72 0.25 2.11 -15.27
C CYS A 72 -0.06 2.45 -16.75
N CYS A 73 0.50 1.65 -17.66
CA CYS A 73 0.33 1.78 -19.12
C CYS A 73 -0.48 0.63 -19.75
N THR A 74 -1.01 -0.29 -18.95
CA THR A 74 -1.74 -1.48 -19.40
C THR A 74 -3.22 -1.40 -19.07
N TRP A 75 -4.03 -2.13 -19.85
CA TRP A 75 -5.47 -2.26 -19.60
C TRP A 75 -5.74 -3.34 -18.55
N GLY A 76 -6.16 -2.91 -17.37
CA GLY A 76 -6.58 -3.79 -16.28
C GLY A 76 -8.09 -3.76 -16.08
N ARG A 77 -8.52 -3.58 -14.82
CA ARG A 77 -9.93 -3.29 -14.48
C ARG A 77 -10.34 -1.87 -14.87
N THR A 78 -9.37 -0.99 -14.94
CA THR A 78 -9.48 0.43 -15.32
C THR A 78 -8.58 0.71 -16.52
N PRO A 79 -8.86 1.77 -17.30
CA PRO A 79 -7.95 2.24 -18.34
C PRO A 79 -6.59 2.66 -17.76
N PRO A 80 -5.51 2.67 -18.58
CA PRO A 80 -4.19 3.07 -18.13
C PRO A 80 -4.14 4.53 -17.64
N CYS A 81 -3.45 4.76 -16.52
CA CYS A 81 -3.22 6.10 -15.98
C CYS A 81 -2.44 6.98 -16.95
N THR A 82 -1.46 6.42 -17.67
CA THR A 82 -0.66 7.17 -18.67
C THR A 82 -1.55 7.85 -19.72
N LYS A 83 -2.58 7.16 -20.22
CA LYS A 83 -3.52 7.74 -21.20
C LYS A 83 -4.30 8.91 -20.61
N ALA A 84 -4.73 8.80 -19.36
CA ALA A 84 -5.45 9.88 -18.68
C ALA A 84 -4.55 11.09 -18.43
N ILE A 85 -3.31 10.85 -17.98
CA ILE A 85 -2.29 11.89 -17.74
C ILE A 85 -2.01 12.68 -19.03
N ILE A 86 -1.78 11.98 -20.14
CA ILE A 86 -1.54 12.59 -21.46
C ILE A 86 -2.75 13.41 -21.90
N ALA A 87 -3.96 12.83 -21.81
CA ALA A 87 -5.19 13.51 -22.22
C ALA A 87 -5.49 14.76 -21.38
N ALA A 88 -5.10 14.77 -20.10
CA ALA A 88 -5.30 15.89 -19.20
C ALA A 88 -4.32 17.05 -19.43
N GLY A 89 -3.28 16.84 -20.24
CA GLY A 89 -2.28 17.87 -20.54
C GLY A 89 -1.34 18.15 -19.38
N ILE A 90 -1.06 17.15 -18.52
CA ILE A 90 0.02 17.21 -17.53
C ILE A 90 1.35 17.27 -18.29
N THR A 91 2.24 18.17 -17.89
CA THR A 91 3.51 18.43 -18.59
C THR A 91 4.70 17.76 -17.94
N GLU A 92 4.57 17.37 -16.67
CA GLU A 92 5.66 16.77 -15.91
C GLU A 92 5.13 15.73 -14.91
N VAL A 93 5.81 14.59 -14.80
CA VAL A 93 5.47 13.50 -13.89
C VAL A 93 6.72 13.08 -13.13
N HIS A 94 6.65 13.15 -11.81
CA HIS A 94 7.62 12.60 -10.87
C HIS A 94 7.04 11.30 -10.32
N PHE A 95 7.82 10.23 -10.31
CA PHE A 95 7.43 8.98 -9.65
C PHE A 95 8.53 8.44 -8.74
N ALA A 96 8.18 7.83 -7.60
CA ALA A 96 9.19 7.39 -6.64
C ALA A 96 9.77 6.00 -6.93
N VAL A 97 8.93 5.06 -7.37
CA VAL A 97 9.32 3.65 -7.54
C VAL A 97 8.88 3.15 -8.92
N ILE A 98 9.79 2.47 -9.63
CA ILE A 98 9.48 1.74 -10.87
C ILE A 98 8.54 0.58 -10.55
N ASP A 99 7.49 0.36 -11.35
CA ASP A 99 6.56 -0.75 -11.12
C ASP A 99 7.30 -2.10 -11.30
N PRO A 100 7.22 -3.03 -10.32
CA PRO A 100 7.84 -4.34 -10.45
C PRO A 100 7.16 -5.25 -11.48
N ASN A 101 5.95 -4.92 -11.94
CA ASN A 101 5.24 -5.66 -12.97
C ASN A 101 5.96 -5.55 -14.32
N PRO A 102 6.43 -6.66 -14.93
CA PRO A 102 7.14 -6.62 -16.21
C PRO A 102 6.38 -5.94 -17.35
N ASP A 103 5.04 -5.95 -17.29
CA ASP A 103 4.21 -5.30 -18.31
C ASP A 103 4.16 -3.77 -18.14
N VAL A 104 4.55 -3.24 -16.98
CA VAL A 104 4.53 -1.79 -16.66
C VAL A 104 5.95 -1.23 -16.51
N SER A 105 6.88 -2.02 -15.94
CA SER A 105 8.24 -1.62 -15.56
C SER A 105 8.98 -0.85 -16.65
N GLY A 106 9.08 0.46 -16.48
CA GLY A 106 9.67 1.41 -17.44
C GLY A 106 8.79 1.77 -18.64
N ASN A 107 7.81 0.94 -18.99
CA ASN A 107 6.92 1.17 -20.12
C ASN A 107 5.99 2.38 -19.86
N GLY A 108 5.57 2.59 -18.61
CA GLY A 108 4.75 3.74 -18.22
C GLY A 108 5.51 5.06 -18.38
N ARG A 109 6.74 5.08 -17.85
CA ARG A 109 7.69 6.19 -18.05
C ARG A 109 7.93 6.48 -19.53
N ASP A 110 8.22 5.43 -20.32
CA ASP A 110 8.58 5.57 -21.72
C ASP A 110 7.38 6.06 -22.56
N GLU A 111 6.17 5.60 -22.26
CA GLU A 111 4.94 6.08 -22.91
C GLU A 111 4.69 7.57 -22.66
N LEU A 112 4.85 8.02 -21.41
CA LEU A 112 4.70 9.44 -21.03
C LEU A 112 5.76 10.30 -21.71
N ALA A 113 7.02 9.87 -21.70
CA ALA A 113 8.12 10.57 -22.35
C ALA A 113 7.91 10.69 -23.87
N ALA A 114 7.42 9.64 -24.52
CA ALA A 114 7.10 9.66 -25.95
C ALA A 114 5.96 10.63 -26.30
N ALA A 115 5.08 10.94 -25.35
CA ALA A 115 4.03 11.96 -25.49
C ALA A 115 4.53 13.40 -25.22
N GLY A 116 5.83 13.58 -24.93
CA GLY A 116 6.44 14.89 -24.67
C GLY A 116 6.32 15.38 -23.23
N ILE A 117 5.95 14.50 -22.29
CA ILE A 117 5.90 14.79 -20.86
C ILE A 117 7.30 14.62 -20.28
N THR A 118 7.74 15.57 -19.44
CA THR A 118 8.98 15.40 -18.66
C THR A 118 8.74 14.37 -17.57
N VAL A 119 9.52 13.28 -17.54
CA VAL A 119 9.38 12.24 -16.53
C VAL A 119 10.64 12.13 -15.68
N VAL A 120 10.48 12.16 -14.37
CA VAL A 120 11.56 12.12 -13.39
C VAL A 120 11.30 11.01 -12.38
N GLU A 121 12.31 10.20 -12.10
CA GLU A 121 12.30 9.28 -10.97
C GLU A 121 12.84 10.04 -9.73
N GLU A 122 12.00 10.26 -8.73
CA GLU A 122 12.30 11.03 -7.51
C GLU A 122 12.11 10.14 -6.29
N ASP A 123 13.21 9.64 -5.73
CA ASP A 123 13.19 8.82 -4.51
C ASP A 123 12.63 9.59 -3.30
N ALA A 124 11.99 8.86 -2.39
CA ALA A 124 11.45 9.39 -1.15
C ALA A 124 11.55 8.36 -0.01
N GLU A 125 11.72 8.85 1.22
CA GLU A 125 11.86 7.99 2.39
C GLU A 125 10.62 7.11 2.58
N GLY A 126 10.83 5.79 2.64
CA GLY A 126 9.75 4.82 2.83
C GLY A 126 9.01 4.43 1.56
N ALA A 127 9.36 4.98 0.39
CA ALA A 127 8.62 4.70 -0.85
C ALA A 127 8.80 3.27 -1.34
N ASN A 128 10.01 2.72 -1.26
CA ASN A 128 10.28 1.33 -1.65
C ASN A 128 9.58 0.33 -0.71
N GLU A 129 9.55 0.63 0.58
CA GLU A 129 8.94 -0.18 1.63
C GLU A 129 7.43 -0.37 1.42
N LEU A 130 6.74 0.60 0.80
CA LEU A 130 5.33 0.48 0.42
C LEU A 130 5.06 -0.71 -0.50
N TYR A 131 6.04 -1.06 -1.35
CA TYR A 131 5.86 -1.98 -2.45
C TYR A 131 6.58 -3.32 -2.26
N GLU A 132 7.31 -3.56 -1.15
CA GLU A 132 8.02 -4.82 -0.91
C GLU A 132 7.11 -6.05 -1.05
N SER A 133 5.90 -5.96 -0.48
CA SER A 133 4.94 -7.06 -0.50
C SER A 133 4.41 -7.34 -1.90
N PHE A 134 4.08 -6.27 -2.63
CA PHE A 134 3.62 -6.31 -4.00
C PHE A 134 4.73 -6.81 -4.95
N ALA A 135 5.92 -6.24 -4.88
CA ALA A 135 7.08 -6.60 -5.67
C ALA A 135 7.46 -8.07 -5.47
N LYS A 136 7.47 -8.57 -4.22
CA LYS A 136 7.71 -10.00 -3.97
C LYS A 136 6.67 -10.88 -4.66
N TYR A 137 5.39 -10.54 -4.54
CA TYR A 137 4.32 -11.31 -5.14
C TYR A 137 4.42 -11.32 -6.67
N ILE A 138 4.64 -10.16 -7.28
CA ILE A 138 4.82 -10.02 -8.72
C ILE A 138 6.03 -10.82 -9.22
N ALA A 139 7.17 -10.73 -8.54
CA ALA A 139 8.40 -11.39 -8.97
C ALA A 139 8.37 -12.91 -8.80
N THR A 140 7.64 -13.44 -7.82
CA THR A 140 7.74 -14.85 -7.41
C THR A 140 6.44 -15.65 -7.48
N GLY A 141 5.29 -14.98 -7.59
CA GLY A 141 3.97 -15.60 -7.43
C GLY A 141 3.67 -16.07 -5.99
N THR A 142 4.52 -15.71 -5.01
CA THR A 142 4.37 -16.12 -3.61
C THR A 142 4.15 -14.91 -2.70
N PRO A 143 3.30 -15.03 -1.66
CA PRO A 143 2.98 -13.90 -0.80
C PRO A 143 4.19 -13.45 0.04
N PHE A 144 4.21 -12.17 0.41
CA PHE A 144 5.11 -11.67 1.45
C PHE A 144 4.67 -12.17 2.82
N VAL A 145 5.60 -12.73 3.58
CA VAL A 145 5.31 -13.41 4.85
C VAL A 145 6.08 -12.73 5.95
N THR A 146 5.34 -12.14 6.88
CA THR A 146 5.88 -11.60 8.12
C THR A 146 5.60 -12.56 9.26
N VAL A 147 6.66 -13.03 9.92
CA VAL A 147 6.54 -13.87 11.12
C VAL A 147 6.54 -12.98 12.35
N LYS A 148 5.49 -13.06 13.17
CA LYS A 148 5.38 -12.31 14.43
C LYS A 148 5.36 -13.26 15.61
N TYR A 149 6.21 -13.00 16.61
CA TYR A 149 6.17 -13.65 17.92
C TYR A 149 6.33 -12.62 19.04
N ALA A 150 5.92 -12.99 20.26
CA ALA A 150 6.15 -12.21 21.47
C ALA A 150 6.81 -13.14 22.49
N MET A 151 7.89 -12.69 23.12
CA MET A 151 8.68 -13.53 24.02
C MET A 151 9.27 -12.71 25.17
N THR A 152 9.62 -13.41 26.23
CA THR A 152 10.48 -12.89 27.30
C THR A 152 11.90 -12.64 26.79
N LEU A 153 12.72 -11.94 27.58
CA LEU A 153 14.11 -11.66 27.24
C LEU A 153 14.96 -12.93 27.03
N ASP A 154 14.64 -14.01 27.75
CA ASP A 154 15.28 -15.33 27.63
C ASP A 154 14.62 -16.23 26.56
N GLY A 155 13.77 -15.66 25.70
CA GLY A 155 13.25 -16.31 24.50
C GLY A 155 12.08 -17.27 24.73
N LYS A 156 11.26 -17.06 25.76
CA LYS A 156 10.11 -17.91 26.08
C LYS A 156 8.80 -17.23 25.67
N ILE A 157 7.90 -17.99 25.05
CA ILE A 157 6.56 -17.52 24.63
C ILE A 157 5.46 -17.85 25.66
N ALA A 158 5.75 -18.76 26.58
CA ALA A 158 4.88 -19.19 27.68
C ALA A 158 5.74 -19.82 28.79
N THR A 159 5.18 -19.92 29.99
CA THR A 159 5.76 -20.73 31.07
C THR A 159 5.60 -22.23 30.80
N HIS A 160 6.23 -23.08 31.62
CA HIS A 160 6.11 -24.55 31.51
C HIS A 160 4.69 -25.09 31.72
N THR A 161 3.80 -24.30 32.35
CA THR A 161 2.38 -24.65 32.53
C THR A 161 1.50 -24.13 31.40
N GLY A 162 2.07 -23.42 30.41
CA GLY A 162 1.34 -22.83 29.30
C GLY A 162 0.81 -21.40 29.56
N ASP A 163 1.04 -20.81 30.73
CA ASP A 163 0.65 -19.41 30.96
C ASP A 163 1.50 -18.47 30.08
N SER A 164 0.81 -17.74 29.21
CA SER A 164 1.35 -16.90 28.14
C SER A 164 0.74 -15.49 28.13
N LYS A 165 -0.17 -15.18 29.06
CA LYS A 165 -0.93 -13.94 29.00
C LYS A 165 -0.05 -12.75 29.37
N TRP A 166 -0.01 -11.79 28.44
CA TRP A 166 0.61 -10.48 28.64
C TRP A 166 2.13 -10.49 28.86
N VAL A 167 2.85 -11.38 28.17
CA VAL A 167 4.32 -11.31 28.05
C VAL A 167 4.77 -9.94 27.54
N THR A 168 4.05 -9.36 26.57
CA THR A 168 4.30 -8.01 26.04
C THR A 168 3.19 -7.03 26.43
N GLY A 169 3.55 -5.76 26.63
CA GLY A 169 2.65 -4.67 27.00
C GLY A 169 1.65 -4.21 25.91
N PRO A 170 0.76 -3.25 26.23
CA PRO A 170 -0.27 -2.74 25.32
C PRO A 170 0.28 -2.12 24.04
N GLU A 171 1.42 -1.42 24.09
CA GLU A 171 2.05 -0.76 22.94
C GLU A 171 2.44 -1.78 21.85
N ALA A 172 3.01 -2.91 22.28
CA ALA A 172 3.35 -4.01 21.37
C ALA A 172 2.09 -4.63 20.73
N ARG A 173 0.96 -4.63 21.44
CA ARG A 173 -0.31 -5.17 20.93
C ARG A 173 -0.99 -4.21 19.96
N GLU A 174 -0.86 -2.91 20.17
CA GLU A 174 -1.28 -1.89 19.23
C GLU A 174 -0.47 -1.98 17.93
N PHE A 175 0.86 -2.17 18.03
CA PHE A 175 1.69 -2.40 16.85
C PHE A 175 1.23 -3.63 16.04
N VAL A 176 0.89 -4.73 16.72
CA VAL A 176 0.30 -5.92 16.05
C VAL A 176 -1.03 -5.57 15.39
N GLN A 177 -1.87 -4.69 15.96
CA GLN A 177 -3.09 -4.24 15.27
C GLN A 177 -2.75 -3.52 13.97
N LYS A 178 -1.77 -2.60 13.98
CA LYS A 178 -1.31 -1.90 12.76
C LYS A 178 -0.84 -2.90 11.70
N MET A 179 -0.06 -3.92 12.09
CA MET A 179 0.32 -5.01 11.17
C MET A 179 -0.90 -5.73 10.58
N ARG A 180 -1.88 -6.09 11.40
CA ARG A 180 -3.10 -6.79 10.92
C ARG A 180 -3.92 -5.97 9.93
N ARG A 181 -3.94 -4.63 10.08
CA ARG A 181 -4.68 -3.72 9.19
C ARG A 181 -4.14 -3.76 7.76
N VAL A 182 -2.84 -4.01 7.59
CA VAL A 182 -2.16 -4.01 6.28
C VAL A 182 -1.92 -5.40 5.69
N CYS A 183 -2.27 -6.47 6.40
CA CYS A 183 -2.13 -7.84 5.90
C CYS A 183 -3.39 -8.33 5.19
N ASP A 184 -3.22 -9.19 4.19
CA ASP A 184 -4.32 -9.87 3.51
C ASP A 184 -4.79 -11.13 4.24
N ALA A 185 -3.89 -11.79 4.97
CA ALA A 185 -4.19 -12.98 5.75
C ALA A 185 -3.40 -13.02 7.05
N ILE A 186 -3.99 -13.66 8.07
CA ILE A 186 -3.36 -14.01 9.34
C ILE A 186 -3.40 -15.52 9.47
N VAL A 187 -2.23 -16.11 9.68
CA VAL A 187 -2.06 -17.56 9.78
C VAL A 187 -1.69 -17.94 11.20
N VAL A 188 -2.38 -18.94 11.77
CA VAL A 188 -2.02 -19.58 13.04
C VAL A 188 -2.12 -21.11 12.92
N GLY A 189 -1.46 -21.84 13.80
CA GLY A 189 -1.69 -23.28 13.94
C GLY A 189 -2.92 -23.59 14.80
N VAL A 190 -3.47 -24.81 14.66
CA VAL A 190 -4.64 -25.27 15.42
C VAL A 190 -4.49 -25.11 16.94
N ASN A 191 -3.29 -25.33 17.48
CA ASN A 191 -3.05 -25.18 18.92
C ASN A 191 -3.28 -23.75 19.44
N THR A 192 -2.92 -22.73 18.64
CA THR A 192 -3.22 -21.33 18.98
C THR A 192 -4.72 -21.07 18.94
N ALA A 193 -5.43 -21.61 17.93
CA ALA A 193 -6.88 -21.47 17.84
C ALA A 193 -7.60 -22.11 19.04
N LEU A 194 -7.17 -23.30 19.47
CA LEU A 194 -7.78 -24.03 20.58
C LEU A 194 -7.42 -23.45 21.96
N THR A 195 -6.17 -22.99 22.13
CA THR A 195 -5.66 -22.57 23.45
C THR A 195 -6.01 -21.12 23.76
N ASP A 196 -5.86 -20.23 22.78
CA ASP A 196 -6.02 -18.78 22.99
C ASP A 196 -7.40 -18.26 22.58
N ASP A 197 -8.18 -19.06 21.83
CA ASP A 197 -9.46 -18.68 21.20
C ASP A 197 -9.44 -17.24 20.60
N PRO A 198 -8.46 -16.92 19.72
CA PRO A 198 -8.26 -15.55 19.29
C PRO A 198 -9.22 -15.16 18.17
N TYR A 199 -9.84 -13.98 18.26
CA TYR A 199 -10.64 -13.42 17.17
C TYR A 199 -9.84 -13.20 15.87
N LEU A 200 -8.54 -12.92 16.00
CA LEU A 200 -7.61 -12.57 14.91
C LEU A 200 -8.12 -11.44 13.98
N THR A 201 -8.99 -10.56 14.49
CA THR A 201 -9.49 -9.42 13.72
C THR A 201 -8.48 -8.27 13.69
N ALA A 202 -8.56 -7.47 12.62
CA ALA A 202 -8.01 -6.13 12.53
C ALA A 202 -9.03 -5.14 13.10
N ARG A 203 -8.60 -4.30 14.05
CA ARG A 203 -9.47 -3.37 14.77
C ARG A 203 -8.90 -1.96 14.74
N ASP A 204 -9.76 -0.96 14.84
CA ASP A 204 -9.39 0.43 15.05
C ASP A 204 -8.78 0.65 16.45
N ASP A 205 -8.41 1.90 16.75
CA ASP A 205 -7.76 2.25 18.01
C ASP A 205 -8.72 2.16 19.22
N ASN A 206 -10.04 2.13 18.96
CA ASN A 206 -11.07 1.92 19.97
C ASN A 206 -11.38 0.43 20.20
N GLY A 207 -10.75 -0.47 19.44
CA GLY A 207 -11.01 -1.91 19.51
C GLY A 207 -12.23 -2.37 18.71
N THR A 208 -12.77 -1.54 17.82
CA THR A 208 -13.86 -1.89 16.92
C THR A 208 -13.30 -2.61 15.68
N PRO A 209 -13.86 -3.76 15.26
CA PRO A 209 -13.47 -4.39 14.00
C PRO A 209 -13.64 -3.45 12.80
N LEU A 210 -12.61 -3.39 11.95
CA LEU A 210 -12.71 -2.70 10.67
C LEU A 210 -13.64 -3.45 9.71
N GLU A 211 -14.19 -2.75 8.73
CA GLU A 211 -15.04 -3.35 7.69
C GLU A 211 -14.30 -4.44 6.91
N ARG A 212 -13.09 -4.12 6.43
CA ARG A 212 -12.19 -5.11 5.82
C ARG A 212 -11.47 -5.90 6.90
N GLN A 213 -11.52 -7.22 6.81
CA GLN A 213 -10.80 -8.13 7.69
C GLN A 213 -9.82 -8.99 6.88
N PRO A 214 -8.62 -9.28 7.43
CA PRO A 214 -7.73 -10.26 6.83
C PRO A 214 -8.37 -11.64 6.85
N LEU A 215 -8.05 -12.47 5.86
CA LEU A 215 -8.41 -13.87 5.87
C LEU A 215 -7.76 -14.55 7.07
N ARG A 216 -8.55 -15.25 7.88
CA ARG A 216 -8.05 -15.98 9.05
C ARG A 216 -7.85 -17.44 8.63
N VAL A 217 -6.59 -17.87 8.61
CA VAL A 217 -6.19 -19.20 8.15
C VAL A 217 -5.69 -20.00 9.36
N VAL A 218 -6.31 -21.14 9.59
CA VAL A 218 -5.85 -22.10 10.60
C VAL A 218 -5.20 -23.28 9.89
N LEU A 219 -3.94 -23.53 10.22
CA LEU A 219 -3.23 -24.73 9.78
C LEU A 219 -3.55 -25.85 10.77
N ASP A 220 -4.37 -26.78 10.31
CA ASP A 220 -4.78 -27.96 11.05
C ASP A 220 -4.30 -29.20 10.29
N SER A 221 -3.05 -29.58 10.56
CA SER A 221 -2.50 -30.85 10.13
C SER A 221 -3.02 -31.91 11.10
N VAL A 222 -4.07 -32.62 10.70
CA VAL A 222 -4.51 -33.88 11.32
C VAL A 222 -3.33 -34.75 11.73
#